data_AF-F8K3X4-F1
#
_entry.id   AF-F8K3X4-F1
#
_cell.length_a   1.000
_cell.length_b   1.000
_cell.length_c   1.000
_cell.angle_alpha   90.00
_cell.angle_beta   90.00
_cell.angle_gamma   90.00
#
_symmetry.space_group_name_H-M   'P 1'
#
loop_
_entity.id
_entity.type
_entity.pdbx_description
1 polymer ?
#
loop_
_entity_poly.entity_id
_entity_poly.type
_entity_poly.pdbx_seq_one_letter_code
_entity_poly.pdbx_strand_id
1 'polypeptide(L)'
;MTRGPIIATDLYTTVMTRAGWVCQCAGECGSAHRRTGGTCQAPHTDRAHLIAAPPRRVPDHQAVTVPPGELRAWCPVCWQHLQAAATRARAATAADSQKSLF
;
A
#
# COMPACT_ATOMS: atom_id res chain seq x y z
N MET A 1 13.84 30.38 5.43
CA MET A 1 12.84 29.54 4.75
C MET A 1 12.28 28.55 5.77
N THR A 2 11.15 28.88 6.39
CA THR A 2 10.50 27.99 7.36
C THR A 2 9.82 26.87 6.58
N ARG A 3 10.31 25.63 6.71
CA ARG A 3 9.58 24.47 6.18
C ARG A 3 8.23 24.43 6.89
N GLY A 4 7.14 24.46 6.11
CA GLY A 4 5.79 24.34 6.67
C GLY A 4 5.60 23.03 7.44
N PRO A 5 4.56 22.92 8.27
CA PRO A 5 4.30 21.71 9.04
C PRO A 5 4.12 20.50 8.12
N ILE A 6 4.66 19.35 8.51
CA ILE A 6 4.44 18.09 7.81
C ILE A 6 3.00 17.66 8.08
N ILE A 7 2.12 17.97 7.13
CA ILE A 7 0.71 17.56 7.15
C ILE A 7 0.62 16.02 7.08
N ALA A 8 -0.36 15.45 7.78
CA ALA A 8 -0.63 14.00 7.89
C ALA A 8 0.32 13.19 8.81
N THR A 9 1.17 13.84 9.61
CA THR A 9 1.99 13.14 10.64
C THR A 9 1.13 12.40 11.65
N ASP A 10 0.02 13.00 12.10
CA ASP A 10 -0.90 12.37 13.06
C ASP A 10 -1.61 11.16 12.45
N LEU A 11 -2.03 11.28 11.18
CA LEU A 11 -2.62 10.19 10.42
C LEU A 11 -1.64 9.02 10.31
N TYR A 12 -0.41 9.31 9.89
CA TYR A 12 0.66 8.33 9.78
C TYR A 12 0.91 7.62 11.11
N THR A 13 1.11 8.39 12.18
CA THR A 13 1.40 7.88 13.52
C THR A 13 0.25 7.02 14.05
N THR A 14 -0.99 7.40 13.80
CA THR A 14 -2.18 6.62 14.17
C THR A 14 -2.19 5.27 13.48
N VAL A 15 -1.95 5.24 12.16
CA VAL A 15 -1.92 4.00 11.37
C VAL A 15 -0.76 3.10 11.83
N MET A 16 0.44 3.66 12.01
CA MET A 16 1.61 2.88 12.44
C MET A 16 1.47 2.33 13.86
N THR A 17 0.94 3.13 14.79
CA THR A 17 0.72 2.70 16.18
C THR A 17 -0.30 1.56 16.24
N ARG A 18 -1.42 1.68 15.52
CA ARG A 18 -2.41 0.60 15.42
C ARG A 18 -1.83 -0.66 14.78
N ALA A 19 -0.93 -0.49 13.83
CA ALA A 19 -0.23 -1.59 13.18
C ALA A 19 0.90 -2.19 14.02
N GLY A 20 1.19 -1.66 15.21
CA GLY A 20 2.33 -2.10 16.02
C GLY A 20 3.67 -1.93 15.30
N TRP A 21 3.77 -0.95 14.39
CA TRP A 21 4.95 -0.67 13.58
C TRP A 21 5.44 -1.86 12.74
N VAL A 22 4.53 -2.75 12.33
CA VAL A 22 4.81 -3.83 11.37
C VAL A 22 3.90 -3.72 10.16
N CYS A 23 4.36 -4.28 9.04
CA CYS A 23 3.53 -4.46 7.85
C CYS A 23 2.25 -5.24 8.20
N GLN A 24 1.13 -4.87 7.57
CA GLN A 24 -0.19 -5.51 7.71
C GLN A 24 -0.69 -6.09 6.37
N CYS A 25 0.24 -6.45 5.48
CA CYS A 25 -0.10 -7.19 4.27
C CYS A 25 -0.61 -8.60 4.66
N ALA A 26 -1.78 -8.95 4.16
CA ALA A 26 -2.44 -10.24 4.34
C ALA A 26 -2.44 -11.07 3.04
N GLY A 27 -1.49 -10.78 2.14
CA GLY A 27 -1.31 -11.48 0.86
C GLY A 27 -1.73 -10.66 -0.37
N GLU A 28 -2.27 -9.45 -0.19
CA GLU A 28 -2.71 -8.61 -1.31
C GLU A 28 -1.55 -8.20 -2.24
N CYS A 29 -0.30 -8.23 -1.75
CA CYS A 29 0.87 -7.98 -2.59
C CYS A 29 1.20 -9.15 -3.55
N GLY A 30 0.48 -10.28 -3.47
CA GLY A 30 0.69 -11.46 -4.33
C GLY A 30 1.96 -12.26 -4.04
N SER A 31 2.76 -11.87 -3.04
CA SER A 31 3.91 -12.66 -2.58
C SER A 31 3.46 -13.74 -1.61
N ALA A 32 4.01 -14.95 -1.74
CA ALA A 32 3.56 -16.10 -0.96
C ALA A 32 3.86 -16.01 0.55
N HIS A 33 4.79 -15.15 0.99
CA HIS A 33 5.19 -14.98 2.40
C HIS A 33 5.30 -16.32 3.17
N ARG A 34 6.01 -17.30 2.58
CA ARG A 34 6.00 -18.71 3.04
C ARG A 34 6.43 -18.88 4.49
N ARG A 35 7.33 -18.02 4.99
CA ARG A 35 7.85 -18.08 6.36
C ARG A 35 6.86 -17.58 7.42
N THR A 36 5.86 -16.81 6.99
CA THR A 36 4.92 -16.07 7.85
C THR A 36 3.47 -16.41 7.52
N GLY A 37 3.25 -17.58 6.91
CA GLY A 37 1.91 -18.10 6.63
C GLY A 37 1.06 -17.25 5.69
N GLY A 38 1.68 -16.52 4.75
CA GLY A 38 0.96 -15.66 3.80
C GLY A 38 0.78 -14.21 4.25
N THR A 39 1.21 -13.85 5.46
CA THR A 39 1.18 -12.46 5.96
C THR A 39 2.57 -11.84 5.96
N CYS A 40 2.70 -10.52 5.79
CA CYS A 40 3.99 -9.85 5.99
C CYS A 40 4.02 -9.25 7.40
N GLN A 41 5.10 -9.47 8.15
CA GLN A 41 5.34 -8.86 9.47
C GLN A 41 6.64 -8.05 9.50
N ALA A 42 7.06 -7.53 8.35
CA ALA A 42 8.29 -6.73 8.26
C ALA A 42 8.17 -5.47 9.14
N PRO A 43 9.13 -5.21 10.04
CA PRO A 43 9.07 -4.07 10.95
C PRO A 43 9.43 -2.76 10.24
N HIS A 44 8.96 -1.65 10.80
CA HIS A 44 9.49 -0.33 10.50
C HIS A 44 10.97 -0.26 10.93
N THR A 45 11.84 0.20 10.03
CA THR A 45 13.28 0.42 10.33
C THR A 45 13.76 1.67 9.62
N ASP A 46 14.92 2.19 10.03
CA ASP A 46 15.56 3.35 9.39
C ASP A 46 15.91 3.13 7.91
N ARG A 47 16.00 1.87 7.47
CA ARG A 47 16.26 1.49 6.07
C ARG A 47 15.00 1.17 5.28
N ALA A 48 13.87 0.97 5.96
CA ALA A 48 12.62 0.57 5.35
C ALA A 48 11.45 1.13 6.17
N HIS A 49 11.11 2.38 5.88
CA HIS A 49 9.94 3.02 6.49
C HIS A 49 8.64 2.42 5.96
N LEU A 50 7.71 2.16 6.86
CA LEU A 50 6.37 1.74 6.50
C LEU A 50 5.58 2.90 5.87
N ILE A 51 4.63 2.56 5.02
CA ILE A 51 3.77 3.46 4.27
C ILE A 51 2.34 3.28 4.76
N ALA A 52 1.63 4.36 5.08
CA ALA A 52 0.21 4.33 5.36
C ALA A 52 -0.55 4.39 4.02
N ALA A 53 -1.23 3.32 3.64
CA ALA A 53 -1.96 3.27 2.39
C ALA A 53 -3.19 2.35 2.45
N PRO A 54 -4.18 2.52 1.57
CA PRO A 54 -5.37 1.66 1.53
C PRO A 54 -5.01 0.18 1.28
N PRO A 55 -5.88 -0.77 1.66
CA PRO A 55 -5.63 -2.21 1.54
C PRO A 55 -5.60 -2.70 0.09
N ARG A 56 -6.18 -1.92 -0.82
CA ARG A 56 -6.22 -2.17 -2.26
C ARG A 56 -5.80 -0.91 -2.99
N ARG A 57 -5.27 -1.05 -4.20
CA ARG A 57 -4.98 0.12 -5.02
C ARG A 57 -6.28 0.82 -5.42
N VAL A 58 -6.39 2.08 -5.05
CA VAL A 58 -7.40 3.02 -5.54
C VAL A 58 -6.70 4.18 -6.26
N PRO A 59 -7.38 4.95 -7.12
CA PRO A 59 -6.83 6.19 -7.66
C PRO A 59 -6.40 7.15 -6.55
N ASP A 60 -5.37 7.96 -6.80
CA ASP A 60 -4.79 8.84 -5.77
C ASP A 60 -5.81 9.82 -5.16
N HIS A 61 -6.72 10.35 -5.98
CA HIS A 61 -7.82 11.22 -5.52
C HIS A 61 -8.81 10.52 -4.59
N GLN A 62 -8.92 9.18 -4.65
CA GLN A 62 -9.69 8.39 -3.69
C GLN A 62 -8.84 7.96 -2.50
N ALA A 63 -7.54 7.71 -2.69
CA ALA A 63 -6.64 7.34 -1.61
C ALA A 63 -6.60 8.41 -0.51
N VAL A 64 -6.62 9.69 -0.90
CA VAL A 64 -6.64 10.83 0.04
C VAL A 64 -7.92 10.96 0.85
N THR A 65 -9.03 10.32 0.43
CA THR A 65 -10.30 10.36 1.16
C THR A 65 -10.52 9.13 2.04
N VAL A 66 -9.61 8.15 2.00
CA VAL A 66 -9.74 6.93 2.81
C VAL A 66 -9.59 7.28 4.30
N PRO A 67 -10.55 6.90 5.15
CA PRO A 67 -10.48 7.21 6.57
C PRO A 67 -9.29 6.48 7.24
N PRO A 68 -8.72 7.05 8.32
CA PRO A 68 -7.58 6.45 9.03
C PRO A 68 -7.80 4.98 9.41
N GLY A 69 -9.04 4.62 9.76
CA GLY A 69 -9.43 3.28 10.15
C GLY A 69 -9.31 2.24 9.04
N GLU A 70 -9.32 2.66 7.78
CA GLU A 70 -9.22 1.78 6.61
C GLU A 70 -7.81 1.72 6.04
N LEU A 71 -6.91 2.60 6.44
CA LEU A 71 -5.50 2.55 6.04
C LEU A 71 -4.76 1.40 6.72
N ARG A 72 -3.79 0.82 6.02
CA ARG A 72 -2.89 -0.20 6.55
C ARG A 72 -1.45 0.28 6.50
N ALA A 73 -0.63 -0.29 7.37
CA ALA A 73 0.81 -0.14 7.28
C ALA A 73 1.40 -1.13 6.27
N TRP A 74 2.18 -0.63 5.33
CA TRP A 74 2.81 -1.42 4.27
C TRP A 74 4.33 -1.29 4.31
N CYS A 75 5.05 -2.39 4.15
CA CYS A 75 6.47 -2.30 3.83
C CYS A 75 6.65 -1.88 2.35
N PRO A 76 7.78 -1.24 1.99
CA PRO A 76 8.00 -0.76 0.63
C PRO A 76 7.86 -1.84 -0.45
N VAL A 77 8.34 -3.06 -0.17
CA VAL A 77 8.29 -4.18 -1.11
C VAL A 77 6.86 -4.64 -1.37
N CYS A 78 6.05 -4.83 -0.32
CA CYS A 78 4.66 -5.24 -0.47
C CYS A 78 3.84 -4.17 -1.19
N TRP A 79 4.07 -2.90 -0.88
CA TRP A 79 3.40 -1.79 -1.57
C TRP A 79 3.76 -1.75 -3.06
N GLN A 80 5.05 -1.87 -3.41
CA GLN A 80 5.50 -1.92 -4.81
C GLN A 80 4.87 -3.07 -5.58
N HIS A 81 4.80 -4.27 -4.97
CA HIS A 81 4.17 -5.42 -5.59
C HIS A 81 2.67 -5.22 -5.84
N LEU A 82 1.94 -4.65 -4.88
CA LEU A 82 0.53 -4.29 -5.04
C LEU A 82 0.34 -3.31 -6.20
N GLN A 83 1.18 -2.27 -6.27
CA GLN A 83 1.15 -1.27 -7.34
C GLN A 83 1.43 -1.90 -8.71
N ALA A 84 2.46 -2.74 -8.80
CA ALA A 84 2.83 -3.45 -10.03
C ALA A 84 1.74 -4.42 -10.50
N ALA A 85 1.11 -5.17 -9.58
CA ALA A 85 -0.01 -6.05 -9.89
C ALA A 85 -1.18 -5.26 -10.48
N ALA A 86 -1.55 -4.14 -9.85
CA ALA A 86 -2.65 -3.33 -10.34
C ALA A 86 -2.34 -2.63 -11.68
N THR A 87 -1.09 -2.22 -11.93
CA THR A 87 -0.69 -1.68 -13.24
C THR A 87 -0.79 -2.74 -14.33
N ARG A 88 -0.35 -3.98 -14.07
CA ARG A 88 -0.51 -5.10 -15.01
C ARG A 88 -1.97 -5.42 -15.29
N ALA A 89 -2.82 -5.42 -14.27
CA ALA A 89 -4.26 -5.63 -14.45
C ALA A 89 -4.89 -4.57 -15.37
N ARG A 90 -4.55 -3.28 -15.18
CA ARG A 90 -5.03 -2.20 -16.06
C ARG A 90 -4.53 -2.34 -17.51
N ALA A 91 -3.28 -2.76 -17.70
CA ALA A 91 -2.74 -3.00 -19.03
C ALA A 91 -3.46 -4.17 -19.73
N ALA A 92 -3.77 -5.24 -18.99
CA ALA A 92 -4.53 -6.38 -19.51
C ALA A 92 -5.96 -5.98 -19.93
N THR A 93 -6.67 -5.20 -19.11
CA THR A 93 -8.01 -4.71 -19.47
C THR A 93 -7.97 -3.80 -20.69
N ALA A 94 -6.95 -2.93 -20.82
CA ALA A 94 -6.80 -2.06 -21.98
C ALA A 94 -6.52 -2.87 -23.26
N ALA A 95 -5.67 -3.89 -23.17
CA ALA A 95 -5.37 -4.78 -24.30
C ALA A 95 -6.59 -5.61 -24.73
N ASP A 96 -7.42 -6.04 -23.78
CA ASP A 96 -8.66 -6.78 -24.05
C ASP A 96 -9.71 -5.88 -24.74
N SER A 97 -9.90 -4.66 -24.22
CA SER A 97 -10.73 -3.65 -24.87
C SER A 97 -10.24 -3.33 -26.28
N GLN A 98 -8.92 -3.21 -26.49
CA GLN A 98 -8.37 -2.99 -27.83
C GLN A 98 -8.67 -4.17 -28.77
N LYS A 99 -8.53 -5.42 -28.32
CA LYS A 99 -8.87 -6.60 -29.12
C LYS A 99 -10.34 -6.68 -29.49
N SER A 100 -11.25 -6.23 -28.62
CA SER A 100 -12.70 -6.23 -28.92
C SER A 100 -13.13 -5.20 -29.97
N LEU A 101 -12.24 -4.26 -30.32
CA LEU A 101 -12.49 -3.21 -31.31
C LEU A 101 -12.00 -3.56 -32.73
N PHE A 102 -11.34 -4.72 -32.90
CA PHE A 102 -10.86 -5.24 -34.19
C PHE A 102 -11.50 -6.60 -34.49
#